data_AF-A0A924GPV3-F1
#
_entry.id   AF-A0A924GPV3-F1
#
_cell.length_a   1.000
_cell.length_b   1.000
_cell.length_c   1.000
_cell.angle_alpha   90.00
_cell.angle_beta   90.00
_cell.angle_gamma   90.00
#
_symmetry.space_group_name_H-M   'P 1'
#
loop_
_entity.id
_entity.type
_entity.pdbx_description
1 polymer ?
#
loop_
_entity_poly.entity_id
_entity_poly.type
_entity_poly.pdbx_seq_one_letter_code
_entity_poly.pdbx_strand_id
1 'polypeptide(L)'
;PRTSPTAVGLIAGVTVAIGGLNLVLGYANKLPPSVEKAQIIGTVKAVIAGLEGGKTKIATQLVPGLNGVDTGLALLNGKVAAGVGTPTSTVTDPVTGVVGPSLRNGVGQLIGGLGELKVGGLALVDGLGQLSAGADQLAAGTGDLTAGTSKLSAGAETLKGGTGQLSAGAGKLSGGLGAAAVGSGKLADGLNQAAEAAPALPEGADRLSKEGTSKLIEAGDETASDYGLKYALIAAGANRSATAQPYGSPEGATELTAYKFELAGADGSGSANAKRGIAAIALLAGTAGIAGIRRKGLI
;
A
#
# COMPACT_ATOMS: atom_id res chain seq x y z
N PRO A 1 13.78 70.21 -18.41
CA PRO A 1 12.93 69.27 -17.66
C PRO A 1 13.33 67.81 -17.94
N ARG A 2 14.39 67.33 -17.26
CA ARG A 2 14.70 65.90 -17.23
C ARG A 2 13.83 65.31 -16.13
N THR A 3 12.63 64.85 -16.45
CA THR A 3 11.91 63.93 -15.58
C THR A 3 12.80 62.70 -15.46
N SER A 4 13.46 62.54 -14.31
CA SER A 4 14.44 61.50 -14.11
C SER A 4 13.79 60.13 -14.35
N PRO A 5 14.42 59.24 -15.14
CA PRO A 5 13.97 57.86 -15.33
C PRO A 5 13.90 57.02 -14.03
N THR A 6 14.11 57.60 -12.85
CA THR A 6 14.45 56.89 -11.60
C THR A 6 13.31 56.79 -10.58
N ALA A 7 12.37 57.74 -10.56
CA ALA A 7 11.31 57.76 -9.54
C ALA A 7 10.13 56.82 -9.84
N VAL A 8 9.63 56.88 -11.08
CA VAL A 8 8.49 56.07 -11.54
C VAL A 8 8.89 54.59 -11.63
N GLY A 9 10.11 54.31 -12.10
CA GLY A 9 10.67 52.96 -12.15
C GLY A 9 10.84 52.34 -10.75
N LEU A 10 11.29 53.14 -9.78
CA LEU A 10 11.45 52.68 -8.39
C LEU A 10 10.10 52.37 -7.73
N ILE A 11 9.10 53.25 -7.88
CA ILE A 11 7.75 53.03 -7.34
C ILE A 11 7.12 51.78 -7.97
N ALA A 12 7.31 51.58 -9.28
CA ALA A 12 6.85 50.39 -9.97
C ALA A 12 7.56 49.12 -9.45
N GLY A 13 8.88 49.16 -9.27
CA GLY A 13 9.66 48.06 -8.69
C GLY A 13 9.18 47.68 -7.29
N VAL A 14 9.05 48.67 -6.39
CA VAL A 14 8.54 48.45 -5.03
C VAL A 14 7.13 47.85 -5.05
N THR A 15 6.27 48.24 -6.01
CA THR A 15 4.93 47.66 -6.17
C THR A 15 4.99 46.17 -6.57
N VAL A 16 5.89 45.81 -7.46
CA VAL A 16 6.11 44.41 -7.87
C VAL A 16 6.61 43.57 -6.70
N ALA A 17 7.59 44.07 -5.94
CA ALA A 17 8.12 43.41 -4.75
C ALA A 17 7.04 43.14 -3.69
N ILE A 18 6.15 44.10 -3.47
CA ILE A 18 5.00 43.94 -2.57
C ILE A 18 4.04 42.85 -3.10
N GLY A 19 3.83 42.78 -4.41
CA GLY A 19 3.09 41.68 -5.05
C GLY A 19 3.71 40.32 -4.76
N GLY A 20 5.03 40.20 -4.90
CA GLY A 20 5.80 39.00 -4.55
C GLY A 20 5.63 38.60 -3.08
N LEU A 21 5.77 39.54 -2.16
CA LEU A 21 5.58 39.30 -0.71
C LEU A 21 4.14 38.89 -0.35
N ASN A 22 3.13 39.38 -1.08
CA ASN A 22 1.74 38.94 -0.90
C ASN A 22 1.53 37.47 -1.33
N LEU A 23 2.23 37.00 -2.37
CA LEU A 23 2.25 35.58 -2.72
C LEU A 23 2.86 34.76 -1.58
N VAL A 24 3.97 35.24 -0.98
CA VAL A 24 4.58 34.60 0.20
C VAL A 24 3.59 34.47 1.35
N LEU A 25 2.80 35.50 1.64
CA LEU A 25 1.72 35.43 2.63
C LEU A 25 0.68 34.37 2.28
N GLY A 26 0.28 34.29 1.01
CA GLY A 26 -0.64 33.26 0.54
C GLY A 26 -0.12 31.84 0.80
N TYR A 27 1.17 31.61 0.59
CA TYR A 27 1.81 30.33 0.87
C TYR A 27 2.01 30.08 2.37
N ALA A 28 2.46 31.08 3.13
CA ALA A 28 2.68 30.96 4.57
C ALA A 28 1.39 30.58 5.32
N ASN A 29 0.23 31.04 4.85
CA ASN A 29 -1.07 30.65 5.42
C ASN A 29 -1.41 29.17 5.22
N LYS A 30 -0.81 28.50 4.24
CA LYS A 30 -1.02 27.07 3.94
C LYS A 30 -0.02 26.16 4.67
N LEU A 31 0.93 26.73 5.42
CA LEU A 31 1.91 25.95 6.15
C LEU A 31 1.26 25.14 7.29
N PRO A 32 1.77 23.91 7.54
CA PRO A 32 1.27 23.06 8.61
C PRO A 32 1.55 23.66 10.01
N PRO A 33 0.85 23.21 11.06
CA PRO A 33 0.97 23.75 12.42
C PRO A 33 2.37 23.60 13.05
N SER A 34 3.19 22.70 12.53
CA SER A 34 4.57 22.45 12.97
C SER A 34 5.55 23.56 12.58
N VAL A 35 5.14 24.49 11.72
CA VAL A 35 5.95 25.64 11.32
C VAL A 35 5.46 26.87 12.07
N GLU A 36 6.40 27.74 12.46
CA GLU A 36 6.17 29.04 13.12
C GLU A 36 5.47 30.07 12.19
N LYS A 37 4.36 29.67 11.57
CA LYS A 37 3.67 30.42 10.52
C LYS A 37 3.24 31.80 11.00
N ALA A 38 2.89 31.95 12.28
CA ALA A 38 2.52 33.23 12.87
C ALA A 38 3.67 34.24 12.81
N GLN A 39 4.89 33.77 13.08
CA GLN A 39 6.09 34.60 13.06
C GLN A 39 6.47 34.96 11.63
N ILE A 40 6.44 34.00 10.71
CA ILE A 40 6.67 34.22 9.27
C ILE A 40 5.67 35.25 8.71
N ILE A 41 4.36 35.04 8.96
CA ILE A 41 3.29 35.93 8.50
C ILE A 41 3.47 37.33 9.12
N GLY A 42 3.81 37.41 10.41
CA GLY A 42 4.06 38.68 11.10
C GLY A 42 5.21 39.46 10.47
N THR A 43 6.34 38.81 10.25
CA THR A 43 7.52 39.42 9.61
C THR A 43 7.21 39.87 8.18
N VAL A 44 6.58 39.03 7.35
CA VAL A 44 6.27 39.39 5.96
C VAL A 44 5.28 40.56 5.90
N LYS A 45 4.26 40.60 6.77
CA LYS A 45 3.34 41.74 6.87
C LYS A 45 4.05 43.03 7.26
N ALA A 46 4.99 42.97 8.20
CA ALA A 46 5.77 44.13 8.61
C ALA A 46 6.64 44.68 7.46
N VAL A 47 7.26 43.79 6.67
CA VAL A 47 8.04 44.17 5.48
C VAL A 47 7.15 44.81 4.41
N ILE A 48 5.98 44.24 4.11
CA ILE A 48 5.02 44.83 3.18
C ILE A 48 4.58 46.22 3.64
N ALA A 49 4.22 46.38 4.91
CA ALA A 49 3.81 47.67 5.46
C ALA A 49 4.94 48.71 5.37
N GLY A 50 6.18 48.29 5.63
CA GLY A 50 7.36 49.14 5.46
C GLY A 50 7.58 49.59 4.01
N LEU A 51 7.45 48.66 3.05
CA LEU A 51 7.57 48.95 1.62
C LEU A 51 6.46 49.86 1.11
N GLU A 52 5.21 49.66 1.53
CA GLU A 52 4.08 50.55 1.20
C GLU A 52 4.29 51.97 1.76
N GLY A 53 4.76 52.07 3.01
CA GLY A 53 5.12 53.34 3.63
C GLY A 53 6.27 54.04 2.90
N GLY A 54 7.31 53.29 2.53
CA GLY A 54 8.46 53.79 1.76
C GLY A 54 8.06 54.28 0.38
N LYS A 55 7.29 53.49 -0.37
CA LYS A 55 6.70 53.85 -1.67
C LYS A 55 5.97 55.18 -1.60
N THR A 56 5.13 55.34 -0.57
CA THR A 56 4.34 56.56 -0.35
C THR A 56 5.25 57.77 -0.08
N LYS A 57 6.26 57.62 0.77
CA LYS A 57 7.21 58.70 1.07
C LYS A 57 8.08 59.08 -0.12
N ILE A 58 8.49 58.13 -0.95
CA ILE A 58 9.18 58.42 -2.23
C ILE A 58 8.28 59.32 -3.10
N ALA A 59 7.05 58.87 -3.34
CA ALA A 59 6.13 59.54 -4.25
C ALA A 59 5.72 60.93 -3.78
N THR A 60 5.50 61.10 -2.47
CA THR A 60 4.90 62.33 -1.92
C THR A 60 5.90 63.31 -1.34
N GLN A 61 7.10 62.87 -0.96
CA GLN A 61 8.10 63.71 -0.29
C GLN A 61 9.40 63.79 -1.09
N LEU A 62 10.00 62.63 -1.40
CA LEU A 62 11.35 62.60 -1.96
C LEU A 62 11.41 63.13 -3.40
N VAL A 63 10.50 62.66 -4.26
CA VAL A 63 10.48 63.07 -5.68
C VAL A 63 10.13 64.56 -5.82
N PRO A 64 9.07 65.08 -5.17
CA PRO A 64 8.80 66.52 -5.19
C PRO A 64 9.93 67.34 -4.55
N GLY A 65 10.53 66.84 -3.46
CA GLY A 65 11.65 67.49 -2.77
C GLY A 65 12.87 67.64 -3.68
N LEU A 66 13.32 66.56 -4.32
CA LEU A 66 14.46 66.59 -5.25
C LEU A 66 14.22 67.50 -6.46
N ASN A 67 13.00 67.49 -7.02
CA ASN A 67 12.62 68.42 -8.09
C ASN A 67 12.62 69.88 -7.62
N GLY A 68 12.17 70.13 -6.39
CA GLY A 68 12.21 71.44 -5.75
C GLY A 68 13.63 71.93 -5.50
N VAL A 69 14.54 71.03 -5.07
CA VAL A 69 15.98 71.32 -4.93
C VAL A 69 16.60 71.69 -6.27
N ASP A 70 16.37 70.91 -7.33
CA ASP A 70 16.91 71.20 -8.66
C ASP A 70 16.43 72.55 -9.21
N THR A 71 15.14 72.83 -9.02
CA THR A 71 14.53 74.11 -9.43
C THR A 71 15.09 75.27 -8.60
N GLY A 72 15.20 75.08 -7.28
CA GLY A 72 15.72 76.08 -6.34
C GLY A 72 17.20 76.38 -6.58
N LEU A 73 18.01 75.37 -6.86
CA LEU A 73 19.43 75.52 -7.17
C LEU A 73 19.64 76.31 -8.47
N ALA A 74 18.85 76.01 -9.51
CA ALA A 74 18.89 76.74 -10.78
C ALA A 74 18.50 78.22 -10.60
N LEU A 75 17.43 78.50 -9.85
CA LEU A 75 16.99 79.86 -9.55
C LEU A 75 17.98 80.62 -8.66
N LEU A 76 18.53 79.97 -7.63
CA LEU A 76 19.51 80.56 -6.72
C LEU A 76 20.78 80.93 -7.49
N ASN A 77 21.30 80.02 -8.32
CA ASN A 77 22.48 80.28 -9.13
C ASN A 77 22.25 81.45 -10.12
N GLY A 78 21.06 81.50 -10.76
CA GLY A 78 20.69 82.59 -11.64
C GLY A 78 20.54 83.95 -10.94
N LYS A 79 19.92 83.98 -9.75
CA LYS A 79 19.75 85.23 -8.97
C LYS A 79 21.03 85.73 -8.31
N VAL A 80 21.91 84.82 -7.88
CA VAL A 80 23.23 85.16 -7.33
C VAL A 80 24.09 85.79 -8.43
N ALA A 81 24.11 85.20 -9.64
CA ALA A 81 24.78 85.78 -10.79
C ALA A 81 24.23 87.19 -11.15
N ALA A 82 22.92 87.39 -11.03
CA ALA A 82 22.27 88.68 -11.31
C ALA A 82 22.46 89.75 -10.22
N GLY A 83 22.57 89.36 -8.95
CA GLY A 83 22.55 90.29 -7.81
C GLY A 83 23.91 90.60 -7.18
N VAL A 84 24.84 89.65 -7.13
CA VAL A 84 26.20 89.83 -6.55
C VAL A 84 27.32 89.66 -7.58
N GLY A 85 26.97 89.55 -8.87
CA GLY A 85 27.90 89.42 -9.98
C GLY A 85 28.51 88.02 -10.15
N THR A 86 29.40 87.89 -11.13
CA THR A 86 30.22 86.69 -11.33
C THR A 86 31.43 86.70 -10.35
N PRO A 87 32.12 85.57 -10.11
CA PRO A 87 33.32 85.53 -9.26
C PRO A 87 34.42 86.54 -9.66
N THR A 88 34.36 87.07 -10.88
CA THR A 88 35.27 88.06 -11.47
C THR A 88 34.82 89.52 -11.33
N SER A 89 33.64 89.78 -10.79
CA SER A 89 33.09 91.15 -10.68
C SER A 89 33.29 91.70 -9.26
N THR A 90 34.15 92.70 -9.10
CA THR A 90 34.25 93.50 -7.87
C THR A 90 32.96 94.30 -7.69
N VAL A 91 32.03 93.78 -6.90
CA VAL A 91 30.85 94.55 -6.47
C VAL A 91 31.26 95.44 -5.29
N THR A 92 31.63 96.68 -5.59
CA THR A 92 31.78 97.75 -4.60
C THR A 92 30.44 98.44 -4.38
N ASP A 93 29.88 98.30 -3.17
CA ASP A 93 28.74 99.07 -2.68
C ASP A 93 29.23 100.45 -2.18
N PRO A 94 28.69 101.58 -2.68
CA PRO A 94 29.19 102.93 -2.36
C PRO A 94 28.87 103.42 -0.94
N VAL A 95 28.11 102.70 -0.11
CA VAL A 95 27.77 103.15 1.27
C VAL A 95 28.31 102.24 2.38
N THR A 96 28.49 100.94 2.15
CA THR A 96 28.86 99.99 3.23
C THR A 96 30.15 99.20 2.98
N GLY A 97 30.75 99.30 1.79
CA GLY A 97 32.05 98.69 1.47
C GLY A 97 32.11 97.16 1.44
N VAL A 98 31.17 96.41 2.05
CA VAL A 98 31.21 94.95 2.10
C VAL A 98 29.80 94.34 2.18
N VAL A 99 29.15 94.10 1.03
CA VAL A 99 27.98 93.19 0.94
C VAL A 99 28.41 91.79 0.46
N GLY A 100 29.65 91.64 0.00
CA GLY A 100 30.08 90.49 -0.80
C GLY A 100 30.30 89.16 -0.07
N PRO A 101 31.19 89.05 0.94
CA PRO A 101 31.74 87.74 1.34
C PRO A 101 30.78 86.88 2.17
N SER A 102 30.13 87.43 3.19
CA SER A 102 29.31 86.65 4.13
C SER A 102 28.04 86.11 3.48
N LEU A 103 27.38 86.90 2.63
CA LEU A 103 26.20 86.44 1.86
C LEU A 103 26.59 85.41 0.80
N ARG A 104 27.72 85.60 0.10
CA ARG A 104 28.26 84.58 -0.84
C ARG A 104 28.60 83.28 -0.13
N ASN A 105 29.22 83.35 1.06
CA ASN A 105 29.54 82.18 1.86
C ASN A 105 28.27 81.47 2.33
N GLY A 106 27.27 82.21 2.84
CA GLY A 106 25.98 81.63 3.25
C GLY A 106 25.22 80.97 2.10
N VAL A 107 25.22 81.58 0.91
CA VAL A 107 24.65 81.00 -0.31
C VAL A 107 25.43 79.75 -0.76
N GLY A 108 26.77 79.81 -0.71
CA GLY A 108 27.63 78.67 -1.03
C GLY A 108 27.40 77.48 -0.10
N GLN A 109 27.24 77.75 1.20
CA GLN A 109 26.87 76.74 2.20
C GLN A 109 25.47 76.15 1.92
N LEU A 110 24.49 76.98 1.55
CA LEU A 110 23.15 76.51 1.18
C LEU A 110 23.18 75.63 -0.08
N ILE A 111 23.90 76.04 -1.12
CA ILE A 111 24.12 75.26 -2.35
C ILE A 111 24.77 73.92 -2.02
N GLY A 112 25.79 73.92 -1.15
CA GLY A 112 26.44 72.71 -0.66
C GLY A 112 25.47 71.77 0.06
N GLY A 113 24.71 72.29 1.03
CA GLY A 113 23.73 71.51 1.78
C GLY A 113 22.58 70.96 0.92
N LEU A 114 22.13 71.71 -0.09
CA LEU A 114 21.16 71.25 -1.09
C LEU A 114 21.75 70.14 -1.98
N GLY A 115 23.04 70.23 -2.32
CA GLY A 115 23.77 69.18 -3.03
C GLY A 115 23.87 67.89 -2.20
N GLU A 116 24.24 68.00 -0.92
CA GLU A 116 24.29 66.87 0.01
C GLU A 116 22.92 66.22 0.20
N LEU A 117 21.86 67.02 0.36
CA LEU A 117 20.48 66.53 0.45
C LEU A 117 20.07 65.76 -0.83
N LYS A 118 20.47 66.26 -2.00
CA LYS A 118 20.23 65.57 -3.27
C LYS A 118 20.95 64.22 -3.32
N VAL A 119 22.22 64.17 -2.92
CA VAL A 119 23.01 62.93 -2.87
C VAL A 119 22.38 61.93 -1.89
N GLY A 120 21.99 62.38 -0.69
CA GLY A 120 21.31 61.53 0.29
C GLY A 120 19.96 61.00 -0.21
N GLY A 121 19.21 61.82 -0.95
CA GLY A 121 17.96 61.40 -1.56
C GLY A 121 18.13 60.37 -2.67
N LEU A 122 19.19 60.47 -3.48
CA LEU A 122 19.52 59.46 -4.49
C LEU A 122 19.99 58.14 -3.83
N ALA A 123 20.80 58.21 -2.78
CA ALA A 123 21.20 57.02 -2.03
C ALA A 123 20.00 56.29 -1.40
N LEU A 124 18.99 57.02 -0.92
CA LEU A 124 17.74 56.44 -0.43
C LEU A 124 16.95 55.74 -1.55
N VAL A 125 16.90 56.33 -2.75
CA VAL A 125 16.30 55.70 -3.94
C VAL A 125 16.99 54.37 -4.27
N ASP A 126 18.33 54.36 -4.30
CA ASP A 126 19.10 53.15 -4.61
C ASP A 126 18.89 52.05 -3.56
N GLY A 127 18.91 52.42 -2.27
CA GLY A 127 18.65 51.47 -1.17
C GLY A 127 17.25 50.85 -1.24
N LEU A 128 16.24 51.60 -1.67
CA LEU A 128 14.88 51.09 -1.88
C LEU A 128 14.80 50.17 -3.11
N GLY A 129 15.61 50.41 -4.13
CA GLY A 129 15.74 49.52 -5.28
C GLY A 129 16.35 48.18 -4.87
N GLN A 130 17.39 48.19 -4.04
CA GLN A 130 17.99 46.99 -3.47
C GLN A 130 17.01 46.22 -2.58
N LEU A 131 16.24 46.92 -1.74
CA LEU A 131 15.21 46.29 -0.90
C LEU A 131 14.13 45.62 -1.76
N SER A 132 13.70 46.27 -2.84
CA SER A 132 12.76 45.70 -3.81
C SER A 132 13.31 44.41 -4.42
N ALA A 133 14.55 44.41 -4.90
CA ALA A 133 15.18 43.23 -5.47
C ALA A 133 15.31 42.09 -4.45
N GLY A 134 15.68 42.40 -3.21
CA GLY A 134 15.74 41.41 -2.12
C GLY A 134 14.36 40.80 -1.80
N ALA A 135 13.30 41.60 -1.86
CA ALA A 135 11.93 41.12 -1.69
C ALA A 135 11.47 40.20 -2.84
N ASP A 136 11.86 40.49 -4.09
CA ASP A 136 11.60 39.60 -5.24
C ASP A 136 12.32 38.26 -5.09
N GLN A 137 13.59 38.28 -4.67
CA GLN A 137 14.36 37.06 -4.39
C GLN A 137 13.75 36.25 -3.26
N LEU A 138 13.29 36.89 -2.19
CA LEU A 138 12.60 36.22 -1.09
C LEU A 138 11.28 35.59 -1.57
N ALA A 139 10.52 36.30 -2.41
CA ALA A 139 9.29 35.76 -2.98
C ALA A 139 9.56 34.51 -3.84
N ALA A 140 10.56 34.54 -4.71
CA ALA A 140 10.98 33.38 -5.50
C ALA A 140 11.40 32.20 -4.61
N GLY A 141 12.29 32.43 -3.64
CA GLY A 141 12.77 31.38 -2.73
C GLY A 141 11.65 30.74 -1.89
N THR A 142 10.65 31.51 -1.47
CA THR A 142 9.49 30.96 -0.75
C THR A 142 8.54 30.16 -1.66
N GLY A 143 8.45 30.53 -2.95
CA GLY A 143 7.75 29.76 -3.97
C GLY A 143 8.42 28.38 -4.15
N ASP A 144 9.74 28.37 -4.28
CA ASP A 144 10.53 27.13 -4.38
C ASP A 144 10.38 26.26 -3.12
N LEU A 145 10.42 26.86 -1.94
CA LEU A 145 10.21 26.16 -0.67
C LEU A 145 8.80 25.54 -0.60
N THR A 146 7.77 26.25 -1.06
CA THR A 146 6.40 25.74 -1.09
C THR A 146 6.26 24.57 -2.07
N ALA A 147 6.88 24.66 -3.24
CA ALA A 147 6.91 23.57 -4.20
C ALA A 147 7.65 22.35 -3.63
N GLY A 148 8.79 22.56 -2.98
CA GLY A 148 9.59 21.52 -2.33
C GLY A 148 8.84 20.80 -1.20
N THR A 149 8.21 21.56 -0.30
CA THR A 149 7.40 21.01 0.80
C THR A 149 6.16 20.27 0.31
N SER A 150 5.53 20.74 -0.78
CA SER A 150 4.42 20.03 -1.42
C SER A 150 4.86 18.69 -2.00
N LYS A 151 6.03 18.65 -2.67
CA LYS A 151 6.63 17.40 -3.17
C LYS A 151 6.98 16.45 -2.02
N LEU A 152 7.54 16.96 -0.93
CA LEU A 152 7.88 16.17 0.26
C LEU A 152 6.63 15.55 0.89
N SER A 153 5.55 16.32 1.03
CA SER A 153 4.26 15.83 1.54
C SER A 153 3.69 14.69 0.68
N ALA A 154 3.70 14.86 -0.65
CA ALA A 154 3.26 13.81 -1.58
C ALA A 154 4.14 12.54 -1.48
N GLY A 155 5.46 12.70 -1.32
CA GLY A 155 6.39 11.61 -1.09
C GLY A 155 6.11 10.87 0.23
N ALA A 156 5.79 11.59 1.30
CA ALA A 156 5.45 11.02 2.59
C ALA A 156 4.14 10.20 2.55
N GLU A 157 3.10 10.68 1.87
CA GLU A 157 1.86 9.91 1.67
C GLU A 157 2.10 8.66 0.81
N THR A 158 2.95 8.76 -0.21
CA THR A 158 3.36 7.59 -1.02
C THR A 158 4.08 6.56 -0.16
N LEU A 159 5.03 6.99 0.68
CA LEU A 159 5.76 6.13 1.60
C LEU A 159 4.81 5.44 2.60
N LYS A 160 3.86 6.18 3.17
CA LYS A 160 2.82 5.65 4.06
C LYS A 160 1.96 4.59 3.36
N GLY A 161 1.59 4.81 2.10
CA GLY A 161 0.90 3.81 1.29
C GLY A 161 1.73 2.53 1.13
N GLY A 162 3.01 2.67 0.76
CA GLY A 162 3.94 1.56 0.59
C GLY A 162 4.19 0.76 1.87
N THR A 163 4.36 1.43 3.02
CA THR A 163 4.52 0.75 4.32
C THR A 163 3.24 0.03 4.76
N GLY A 164 2.07 0.57 4.44
CA GLY A 164 0.79 -0.12 4.62
C GLY A 164 0.68 -1.40 3.79
N GLN A 165 1.08 -1.35 2.52
CA GLN A 165 1.11 -2.54 1.65
C GLN A 165 2.11 -3.59 2.15
N LEU A 166 3.29 -3.17 2.60
CA LEU A 166 4.31 -4.07 3.17
C LEU A 166 3.78 -4.78 4.42
N SER A 167 3.13 -4.04 5.32
CA SER A 167 2.51 -4.60 6.53
C SER A 167 1.43 -5.63 6.19
N ALA A 168 0.55 -5.32 5.23
CA ALA A 168 -0.47 -6.26 4.76
C ALA A 168 0.15 -7.52 4.13
N GLY A 169 1.22 -7.36 3.34
CA GLY A 169 1.98 -8.48 2.76
C GLY A 169 2.62 -9.37 3.84
N ALA A 170 3.23 -8.77 4.85
CA ALA A 170 3.80 -9.49 6.00
C ALA A 170 2.72 -10.27 6.77
N GLY A 171 1.54 -9.69 6.96
CA GLY A 171 0.39 -10.38 7.56
C GLY A 171 -0.05 -11.60 6.76
N LYS A 172 -0.14 -11.48 5.42
CA LYS A 172 -0.47 -12.61 4.53
C LYS A 172 0.60 -13.72 4.59
N LEU A 173 1.87 -13.34 4.58
CA LEU A 173 2.99 -14.29 4.68
C LEU A 173 2.95 -15.05 6.01
N SER A 174 2.75 -14.34 7.12
CA SER A 174 2.60 -14.96 8.45
C SER A 174 1.43 -15.94 8.49
N GLY A 175 0.27 -15.56 7.96
CA GLY A 175 -0.88 -16.47 7.84
C GLY A 175 -0.61 -17.71 6.99
N GLY A 176 0.08 -17.53 5.85
CA GLY A 176 0.49 -18.63 4.97
C GLY A 176 1.48 -19.59 5.64
N LEU A 177 2.45 -19.06 6.39
CA LEU A 177 3.39 -19.87 7.18
C LEU A 177 2.67 -20.66 8.27
N GLY A 178 1.69 -20.06 8.96
CA GLY A 178 0.84 -20.75 9.93
C GLY A 178 0.06 -21.91 9.29
N ALA A 179 -0.57 -21.67 8.13
CA ALA A 179 -1.28 -22.72 7.39
C ALA A 179 -0.35 -23.85 6.93
N ALA A 180 0.85 -23.52 6.46
CA ALA A 180 1.86 -24.49 6.05
C ALA A 180 2.35 -25.35 7.24
N ALA A 181 2.52 -24.76 8.43
CA ALA A 181 2.88 -25.48 9.63
C ALA A 181 1.77 -26.47 10.05
N VAL A 182 0.51 -26.06 10.03
CA VAL A 182 -0.63 -26.96 10.30
C VAL A 182 -0.70 -28.09 9.27
N GLY A 183 -0.55 -27.78 7.98
CA GLY A 183 -0.53 -28.78 6.92
C GLY A 183 0.60 -29.80 7.08
N SER A 184 1.79 -29.34 7.46
CA SER A 184 2.95 -30.21 7.72
C SER A 184 2.72 -31.11 8.93
N GLY A 185 2.10 -30.61 10.00
CA GLY A 185 1.70 -31.41 11.15
C GLY A 185 0.73 -32.53 10.77
N LYS A 186 -0.33 -32.20 10.02
CA LYS A 186 -1.30 -33.21 9.53
C LYS A 186 -0.65 -34.27 8.65
N LEU A 187 0.30 -33.88 7.81
CA LEU A 187 1.04 -34.82 6.97
C LEU A 187 1.90 -35.76 7.82
N ALA A 188 2.59 -35.24 8.83
CA ALA A 188 3.38 -36.04 9.76
C ALA A 188 2.50 -37.03 10.53
N ASP A 189 1.35 -36.59 11.04
CA ASP A 189 0.39 -37.45 11.74
C ASP A 189 -0.13 -38.57 10.83
N GLY A 190 -0.51 -38.25 9.59
CA GLY A 190 -0.95 -39.25 8.62
C GLY A 190 0.13 -40.25 8.22
N LEU A 191 1.39 -39.80 8.12
CA LEU A 191 2.53 -40.70 7.88
C LEU A 191 2.78 -41.64 9.07
N ASN A 192 2.67 -41.14 10.30
CA ASN A 192 2.79 -41.97 11.50
C ASN A 192 1.69 -43.02 11.57
N GLN A 193 0.43 -42.64 11.32
CA GLN A 193 -0.69 -43.58 11.27
C GLN A 193 -0.52 -44.64 10.18
N ALA A 194 -0.03 -44.26 9.00
CA ALA A 194 0.26 -45.20 7.93
C ALA A 194 1.38 -46.17 8.33
N ALA A 195 2.44 -45.67 8.98
CA ALA A 195 3.54 -46.49 9.48
C ALA A 195 3.08 -47.47 10.58
N GLU A 196 2.20 -47.04 11.50
CA GLU A 196 1.62 -47.90 12.54
C GLU A 196 0.68 -48.97 11.98
N ALA A 197 -0.04 -48.68 10.90
CA ALA A 197 -0.95 -49.63 10.27
C ALA A 197 -0.25 -50.65 9.36
N ALA A 198 0.92 -50.29 8.81
CA ALA A 198 1.63 -51.12 7.83
C ALA A 198 1.94 -52.56 8.29
N PRO A 199 2.38 -52.82 9.55
CA PRO A 199 2.67 -54.17 10.03
C PRO A 199 1.48 -55.13 10.04
N ALA A 200 0.24 -54.62 10.09
CA ALA A 200 -0.96 -55.45 10.09
C ALA A 200 -1.32 -55.99 8.69
N LEU A 201 -0.73 -55.45 7.62
CA LEU A 201 -1.01 -55.88 6.25
C LEU A 201 -0.50 -57.31 5.96
N PRO A 202 0.76 -57.66 6.26
CA PRO A 202 1.23 -59.04 6.16
C PRO A 202 0.40 -60.02 6.99
N GLU A 203 0.07 -59.67 8.24
CA GLU A 203 -0.74 -60.54 9.11
C GLU A 203 -2.14 -60.79 8.53
N GLY A 204 -2.78 -59.75 7.98
CA GLY A 204 -4.07 -59.88 7.30
C GLY A 204 -3.98 -60.78 6.06
N ALA A 205 -2.92 -60.62 5.26
CA ALA A 205 -2.67 -61.46 4.09
C ALA A 205 -2.41 -62.93 4.48
N ASP A 206 -1.63 -63.16 5.53
CA ASP A 206 -1.32 -64.50 6.06
C ASP A 206 -2.57 -65.20 6.59
N ARG A 207 -3.39 -64.48 7.37
CA ARG A 207 -4.65 -65.02 7.88
C ARG A 207 -5.61 -65.37 6.74
N LEU A 208 -5.73 -64.51 5.73
CA LEU A 208 -6.53 -64.81 4.56
C LEU A 208 -6.02 -66.08 3.84
N SER A 209 -4.70 -66.18 3.66
CA SER A 209 -4.05 -67.30 2.97
C SER A 209 -4.05 -68.61 3.73
N LYS A 210 -4.12 -68.59 5.07
CA LYS A 210 -4.08 -69.81 5.91
C LYS A 210 -5.46 -70.20 6.39
N GLU A 211 -6.18 -69.27 7.02
CA GLU A 211 -7.47 -69.55 7.65
C GLU A 211 -8.61 -69.54 6.63
N GLY A 212 -8.61 -68.55 5.73
CA GLY A 212 -9.69 -68.38 4.75
C GLY A 212 -9.73 -69.52 3.72
N THR A 213 -8.57 -69.86 3.15
CA THR A 213 -8.41 -70.99 2.24
C THR A 213 -8.70 -72.33 2.92
N SER A 214 -8.27 -72.55 4.16
CA SER A 214 -8.56 -73.80 4.88
C SER A 214 -10.07 -73.99 5.09
N LYS A 215 -10.79 -72.94 5.50
CA LYS A 215 -12.26 -73.00 5.64
C LYS A 215 -12.96 -73.28 4.30
N LEU A 216 -12.44 -72.73 3.21
CA LEU A 216 -12.97 -72.97 1.88
C LEU A 216 -12.75 -74.43 1.45
N ILE A 217 -11.57 -74.98 1.70
CA ILE A 217 -11.23 -76.38 1.43
C ILE A 217 -12.16 -77.30 2.24
N GLU A 218 -12.30 -77.07 3.54
CA GLU A 218 -13.14 -77.89 4.44
C GLU A 218 -14.61 -77.90 4.00
N ALA A 219 -15.17 -76.75 3.65
CA ALA A 219 -16.52 -76.65 3.10
C ALA A 219 -16.67 -77.37 1.75
N GLY A 220 -15.61 -77.34 0.93
CA GLY A 220 -15.53 -78.08 -0.33
C GLY A 220 -15.55 -79.60 -0.11
N ASP A 221 -14.73 -80.10 0.80
CA ASP A 221 -14.61 -81.52 1.13
C ASP A 221 -15.89 -82.08 1.75
N GLU A 222 -16.54 -81.33 2.65
CA GLU A 222 -17.84 -81.69 3.22
C GLU A 222 -18.91 -81.81 2.13
N THR A 223 -18.93 -80.84 1.21
CA THR A 223 -19.87 -80.85 0.07
C THR A 223 -19.59 -82.04 -0.85
N ALA A 224 -18.34 -82.29 -1.21
CA ALA A 224 -17.95 -83.43 -2.05
C ALA A 224 -18.34 -84.77 -1.41
N SER A 225 -18.13 -84.91 -0.10
CA SER A 225 -18.49 -86.12 0.65
C SER A 225 -20.01 -86.36 0.68
N ASP A 226 -20.81 -85.32 0.96
CA ASP A 226 -22.27 -85.43 0.97
C ASP A 226 -22.83 -85.84 -0.40
N TYR A 227 -22.38 -85.19 -1.49
CA TYR A 227 -22.80 -85.55 -2.84
C TYR A 227 -22.30 -86.93 -3.26
N GLY A 228 -21.06 -87.29 -2.90
CA GLY A 228 -20.50 -88.60 -3.18
C GLY A 228 -21.30 -89.73 -2.52
N LEU A 229 -21.72 -89.54 -1.26
CA LEU A 229 -22.50 -90.53 -0.51
C LEU A 229 -23.91 -90.67 -1.09
N LYS A 230 -24.56 -89.54 -1.44
CA LYS A 230 -25.86 -89.54 -2.15
C LYS A 230 -25.76 -90.25 -3.50
N TYR A 231 -24.73 -89.98 -4.29
CA TYR A 231 -24.51 -90.64 -5.58
C TYR A 231 -24.29 -92.15 -5.41
N ALA A 232 -23.43 -92.55 -4.47
CA ALA A 232 -23.18 -93.96 -4.18
C ALA A 232 -24.45 -94.69 -3.71
N LEU A 233 -25.29 -94.05 -2.90
CA LEU A 233 -26.58 -94.60 -2.46
C LEU A 233 -27.53 -94.83 -3.64
N ILE A 234 -27.63 -93.84 -4.55
CA ILE A 234 -28.45 -93.96 -5.78
C ILE A 234 -27.92 -95.09 -6.66
N ALA A 235 -26.60 -95.15 -6.90
CA ALA A 235 -25.98 -96.19 -7.72
C ALA A 235 -26.16 -97.59 -7.11
N ALA A 236 -26.00 -97.74 -5.79
CA ALA A 236 -26.21 -99.00 -5.09
C ALA A 236 -27.70 -99.42 -5.07
N GLY A 237 -28.62 -98.45 -4.98
CA GLY A 237 -30.05 -98.68 -5.11
C GLY A 237 -30.43 -99.16 -6.51
N ALA A 238 -29.89 -98.52 -7.55
CA ALA A 238 -30.07 -98.93 -8.94
C ALA A 238 -29.55 -100.37 -9.18
N ASN A 239 -28.36 -100.71 -8.67
CA ASN A 239 -27.83 -102.08 -8.74
C ASN A 239 -28.71 -103.10 -8.02
N ARG A 240 -29.20 -102.79 -6.81
CA ARG A 240 -30.12 -103.69 -6.07
C ARG A 240 -31.43 -103.90 -6.82
N SER A 241 -31.98 -102.86 -7.45
CA SER A 241 -33.19 -102.97 -8.28
C SER A 241 -32.97 -103.89 -9.50
N ALA A 242 -31.75 -103.92 -10.05
CA ALA A 242 -31.41 -104.80 -11.17
C ALA A 242 -31.22 -106.28 -10.80
N THR A 243 -30.92 -106.60 -9.53
CA THR A 243 -30.54 -107.98 -9.13
C THR A 243 -31.42 -108.62 -8.06
N ALA A 244 -32.28 -107.88 -7.36
CA ALA A 244 -33.11 -108.41 -6.27
C ALA A 244 -34.62 -108.26 -6.56
N GLN A 245 -35.35 -109.37 -6.54
CA GLN A 245 -36.82 -109.33 -6.53
C GLN A 245 -37.32 -108.87 -5.15
N PRO A 246 -38.32 -107.98 -5.06
CA PRO A 246 -38.89 -107.53 -3.79
C PRO A 246 -39.33 -108.70 -2.91
N TYR A 247 -39.05 -108.65 -1.61
CA TYR A 247 -39.47 -109.69 -0.67
C TYR A 247 -41.00 -109.83 -0.68
N GLY A 248 -41.49 -111.01 -1.09
CA GLY A 248 -42.92 -111.29 -1.27
C GLY A 248 -43.46 -111.13 -2.69
N SER A 249 -42.63 -110.86 -3.70
CA SER A 249 -43.06 -110.84 -5.11
C SER A 249 -43.18 -112.27 -5.69
N PRO A 250 -44.26 -112.58 -6.46
CA PRO A 250 -44.42 -113.89 -7.10
C PRO A 250 -43.34 -114.16 -8.16
N GLU A 251 -42.98 -115.42 -8.33
CA GLU A 251 -42.02 -115.88 -9.34
C GLU A 251 -42.50 -115.47 -10.74
N GLY A 252 -41.71 -114.64 -11.45
CA GLY A 252 -42.05 -114.09 -12.77
C GLY A 252 -42.54 -112.63 -12.83
N ALA A 253 -42.68 -111.93 -11.70
CA ALA A 253 -43.06 -110.51 -11.69
C ALA A 253 -41.95 -109.61 -12.27
N THR A 254 -42.26 -108.90 -13.35
CA THR A 254 -41.37 -107.97 -14.05
C THR A 254 -41.87 -106.54 -13.91
N GLU A 255 -41.75 -105.92 -12.73
CA GLU A 255 -41.80 -104.45 -12.69
C GLU A 255 -40.80 -103.84 -11.71
N LEU A 256 -40.14 -102.80 -12.22
CA LEU A 256 -39.13 -101.98 -11.56
C LEU A 256 -39.69 -101.33 -10.31
N THR A 257 -38.92 -101.39 -9.22
CA THR A 257 -39.20 -100.62 -8.02
C THR A 257 -39.09 -99.13 -8.31
N ALA A 258 -40.23 -98.46 -8.44
CA ALA A 258 -40.30 -97.00 -8.58
C ALA A 258 -39.95 -96.35 -7.23
N TYR A 259 -38.68 -96.00 -7.03
CA TYR A 259 -38.29 -95.09 -5.96
C TYR A 259 -38.48 -93.65 -6.43
N LYS A 260 -39.43 -92.94 -5.83
CA LYS A 260 -39.46 -91.47 -5.92
C LYS A 260 -38.41 -90.92 -4.96
N PHE A 261 -37.21 -90.67 -5.47
CA PHE A 261 -36.27 -89.78 -4.79
C PHE A 261 -36.59 -88.36 -5.24
N GLU A 262 -37.21 -87.56 -4.37
CA GLU A 262 -37.11 -86.11 -4.48
C GLU A 262 -35.67 -85.74 -4.10
N LEU A 263 -34.79 -85.74 -5.10
CA LEU A 263 -33.67 -84.82 -5.06
C LEU A 263 -34.32 -83.44 -5.00
N ALA A 264 -34.36 -82.83 -3.82
CA ALA A 264 -34.63 -81.41 -3.73
C ALA A 264 -33.65 -80.77 -4.70
N GLY A 265 -34.16 -80.36 -5.87
CA GLY A 265 -33.38 -79.59 -6.81
C GLY A 265 -32.82 -78.45 -5.99
N ALA A 266 -31.51 -78.35 -5.91
CA ALA A 266 -30.89 -77.17 -5.37
C ALA A 266 -31.19 -76.04 -6.37
N ASP A 267 -32.42 -75.52 -6.32
CA ASP A 267 -32.85 -74.22 -6.81
C ASP A 267 -32.10 -73.08 -6.09
N GLY A 268 -31.20 -73.44 -5.17
CA GLY A 268 -30.39 -72.52 -4.38
C GLY A 268 -31.11 -72.04 -3.12
N SER A 269 -32.36 -72.48 -2.85
CA SER A 269 -33.22 -71.86 -1.82
C SER A 269 -33.18 -72.54 -0.44
N GLY A 270 -32.43 -73.64 -0.30
CA GLY A 270 -32.32 -74.37 0.97
C GLY A 270 -31.60 -73.58 2.08
N SER A 271 -32.06 -73.72 3.32
CA SER A 271 -31.51 -73.02 4.50
C SER A 271 -30.01 -73.26 4.73
N ALA A 272 -29.45 -74.37 4.23
CA ALA A 272 -28.01 -74.62 4.23
C ALA A 272 -27.23 -73.67 3.31
N ASN A 273 -27.79 -73.31 2.15
CA ASN A 273 -27.19 -72.32 1.25
C ASN A 273 -27.45 -70.88 1.72
N ALA A 274 -28.59 -70.61 2.35
CA ALA A 274 -28.78 -69.34 3.06
C ALA A 274 -27.74 -69.21 4.19
N LYS A 275 -27.45 -70.28 4.93
CA LYS A 275 -26.38 -70.30 5.95
C LYS A 275 -24.99 -70.13 5.33
N ARG A 276 -24.68 -70.79 4.21
CA ARG A 276 -23.39 -70.64 3.49
C ARG A 276 -23.24 -69.24 2.85
N GLY A 277 -24.32 -68.69 2.27
CA GLY A 277 -24.39 -67.34 1.74
C GLY A 277 -24.30 -66.27 2.83
N ILE A 278 -24.99 -66.45 3.96
CA ILE A 278 -24.86 -65.61 5.15
C ILE A 278 -23.44 -65.74 5.73
N ALA A 279 -22.84 -66.93 5.75
CA ALA A 279 -21.47 -67.11 6.21
C ALA A 279 -20.45 -66.44 5.27
N ALA A 280 -20.65 -66.52 3.96
CA ALA A 280 -19.83 -65.84 2.97
C ALA A 280 -20.00 -64.30 3.03
N ILE A 281 -21.24 -63.82 3.17
CA ILE A 281 -21.55 -62.40 3.39
C ILE A 281 -21.01 -61.92 4.73
N ALA A 282 -21.05 -62.73 5.79
CA ALA A 282 -20.47 -62.40 7.09
C ALA A 282 -18.94 -62.38 7.06
N LEU A 283 -18.30 -63.24 6.24
CA LEU A 283 -16.86 -63.19 5.97
C LEU A 283 -16.47 -61.94 5.16
N LEU A 284 -17.25 -61.60 4.13
CA LEU A 284 -17.07 -60.38 3.33
C LEU A 284 -17.38 -59.10 4.13
N ALA A 285 -18.42 -59.10 4.96
CA ALA A 285 -18.78 -57.99 5.84
C ALA A 285 -17.83 -57.88 7.04
N GLY A 286 -17.28 -58.99 7.52
CA GLY A 286 -16.23 -58.99 8.55
C GLY A 286 -14.93 -58.40 8.02
N THR A 287 -14.53 -58.75 6.80
CA THR A 287 -13.34 -58.17 6.14
C THR A 287 -13.55 -56.71 5.73
N ALA A 288 -14.72 -56.34 5.19
CA ALA A 288 -15.07 -54.95 4.87
C ALA A 288 -15.32 -54.08 6.12
N GLY A 289 -15.87 -54.65 7.19
CA GLY A 289 -16.14 -53.99 8.46
C GLY A 289 -14.86 -53.67 9.23
N ILE A 290 -13.87 -54.55 9.22
CA ILE A 290 -12.54 -54.28 9.81
C ILE A 290 -11.82 -53.17 9.01
N ALA A 291 -11.96 -53.14 7.68
CA ALA A 291 -11.44 -52.05 6.85
C ALA A 291 -12.19 -50.72 7.05
N GLY A 292 -13.52 -50.75 7.26
CA GLY A 292 -14.36 -49.57 7.45
C GLY A 292 -14.26 -48.93 8.85
N ILE A 293 -14.11 -49.75 9.91
CA ILE A 293 -14.01 -49.27 11.29
C ILE A 293 -12.67 -48.53 11.52
N ARG A 294 -11.57 -48.93 10.87
CA ARG A 294 -10.32 -48.14 10.92
C ARG A 294 -10.40 -46.82 10.16
N ARG A 295 -11.22 -46.71 9.11
CA ARG A 295 -11.39 -45.47 8.33
C ARG A 295 -12.22 -44.40 9.06
N LYS A 296 -13.10 -44.79 9.99
CA LYS A 296 -13.97 -43.87 10.73
C LYS A 296 -13.36 -43.33 12.03
N GLY A 297 -12.20 -43.86 12.46
CA GLY A 297 -11.36 -43.28 13.52
C GLY A 297 -10.31 -42.27 13.00
N LEU A 298 -10.37 -41.89 11.72
CA LEU A 298 -9.39 -41.06 11.00
C LEU A 298 -10.01 -39.78 10.39
N ILE A 299 -11.09 -39.24 10.97
CA ILE A 299 -11.62 -37.90 10.63
C ILE A 299 -11.44 -36.97 11.82
#